data_AF-A0A3N8A0Z8-F1
#
_entry.id   AF-A0A3N8A0Z8-F1
#
_cell.length_a   1.000
_cell.length_b   1.000
_cell.length_c   1.000
_cell.angle_alpha   90.00
_cell.angle_beta   90.00
_cell.angle_gamma   90.00
#
_symmetry.space_group_name_H-M   'P 1'
#
loop_
_entity.id
_entity.type
_entity.pdbx_description
1 polymer ?
#
loop_
_entity_poly.entity_id
_entity_poly.type
_entity_poly.pdbx_seq_one_letter_code
_entity_poly.pdbx_strand_id
1 'polypeptide(L)'
;MKSEVFEAIASRIAEAPRLSGATKNEQQAAFRARVAGLKLVSQASAMLEYDEQALVDAFRENGIQIARGETELSLVADGDGLEIRRNVIAALRTYIRPHREAQRREAIRAYNAARPSKAKFRAERRAQLAAMGIDLARFREVCDVIDSTPSQRQRQRRGPVID
;
A
#
# COMPACT_ATOMS: atom_id res chain seq x y z
N MET A 1 4.74 -25.68 8.29
CA MET A 1 3.57 -26.38 7.73
C MET A 1 2.86 -25.43 6.79
N LYS A 2 2.63 -25.82 5.53
CA LYS A 2 1.63 -25.14 4.71
C LYS A 2 0.28 -25.55 5.30
N SER A 3 -0.55 -24.59 5.72
CA SER A 3 -1.85 -24.90 6.32
C SER A 3 -2.68 -25.71 5.32
N GLU A 4 -3.27 -26.83 5.77
CA GLU A 4 -4.20 -27.68 5.00
C GLU A 4 -5.33 -26.86 4.36
N VAL A 5 -5.70 -25.74 5.00
CA VAL A 5 -6.66 -24.76 4.47
C VAL A 5 -6.21 -24.18 3.14
N PHE A 6 -4.92 -23.80 3.01
CA PHE A 6 -4.41 -23.25 1.75
C PHE A 6 -4.32 -24.28 0.64
N GLU A 7 -4.09 -25.56 0.98
CA GLU A 7 -4.10 -26.65 0.00
C GLU A 7 -5.51 -26.92 -0.52
N ALA A 8 -6.51 -26.93 0.37
CA ALA A 8 -7.92 -27.02 -0.03
C ALA A 8 -8.34 -25.83 -0.92
N ILE A 9 -7.94 -24.60 -0.56
CA ILE A 9 -8.20 -23.40 -1.38
C ILE A 9 -7.54 -23.52 -2.75
N ALA A 10 -6.27 -23.94 -2.80
CA ALA A 10 -5.55 -24.12 -4.07
C ALA A 10 -6.23 -25.17 -4.95
N SER A 11 -6.64 -26.30 -4.36
CA SER A 11 -7.35 -27.38 -5.05
C SER A 11 -8.65 -26.87 -5.68
N ARG A 12 -9.48 -26.16 -4.88
CA ARG A 12 -10.75 -25.59 -5.34
C ARG A 12 -10.60 -24.58 -6.47
N ILE A 13 -9.54 -23.76 -6.45
CA ILE A 13 -9.24 -22.83 -7.54
C ILE A 13 -8.79 -23.58 -8.81
N ALA A 14 -8.03 -24.66 -8.64
CA ALA A 14 -7.46 -25.45 -9.72
C ALA A 14 -8.47 -26.33 -10.46
N GLU A 15 -9.56 -26.73 -9.79
CA GLU A 15 -10.66 -27.49 -10.40
C GLU A 15 -11.14 -26.82 -11.69
N ALA A 16 -11.26 -27.63 -12.76
CA ALA A 16 -11.74 -27.17 -14.06
C ALA A 16 -13.21 -26.71 -13.92
N PRO A 17 -13.56 -25.51 -14.38
CA PRO A 17 -14.90 -25.01 -14.17
C PRO A 17 -15.84 -25.74 -15.14
N ARG A 18 -16.93 -26.31 -14.65
CA ARG A 18 -17.98 -26.93 -15.50
C ARG A 18 -18.81 -25.82 -16.18
N LEU A 19 -18.18 -25.06 -17.06
CA LEU A 19 -18.79 -23.95 -17.79
C LEU A 19 -19.47 -24.46 -19.06
N SER A 20 -20.51 -25.29 -18.90
CA SER A 20 -21.29 -25.77 -20.03
C SER A 20 -21.95 -24.60 -20.76
N GLY A 21 -21.81 -24.53 -22.08
CA GLY A 21 -22.37 -23.44 -22.89
C GLY A 21 -21.65 -22.08 -22.79
N ALA A 22 -20.50 -22.00 -22.10
CA ALA A 22 -19.81 -20.73 -21.93
C ALA A 22 -19.08 -20.24 -23.18
N THR A 23 -19.17 -18.93 -23.38
CA THR A 23 -18.45 -18.18 -24.41
C THR A 23 -16.94 -18.22 -24.18
N LYS A 24 -16.17 -17.96 -25.25
CA LYS A 24 -14.71 -17.80 -25.19
C LYS A 24 -14.28 -16.75 -24.15
N ASN A 25 -15.06 -15.69 -23.99
CA ASN A 25 -14.79 -14.61 -23.04
C ASN A 25 -14.92 -15.08 -21.59
N GLU A 26 -15.95 -15.86 -21.28
CA GLU A 26 -16.15 -16.45 -19.95
C GLU A 26 -15.05 -17.46 -19.61
N GLN A 27 -14.64 -18.29 -20.57
CA GLN A 27 -13.51 -19.20 -20.40
C GLN A 27 -12.21 -18.45 -20.11
N GLN A 28 -11.93 -17.37 -20.85
CA GLN A 28 -10.77 -16.53 -20.63
C GLN A 28 -10.81 -15.81 -19.27
N ALA A 29 -11.98 -15.32 -18.86
CA ALA A 29 -12.20 -14.71 -17.55
C ALA A 29 -11.94 -15.73 -16.43
N ALA A 30 -12.45 -16.95 -16.59
CA ALA A 30 -12.26 -18.04 -15.64
C ALA A 30 -10.78 -18.44 -15.52
N PHE A 31 -10.04 -18.47 -16.63
CA PHE A 31 -8.59 -18.70 -16.62
C PHE A 31 -7.84 -17.60 -15.87
N ARG A 32 -8.14 -16.32 -16.14
CA ARG A 32 -7.52 -15.18 -15.44
C ARG A 32 -7.82 -15.22 -13.94
N ALA A 33 -9.05 -15.55 -13.56
CA ALA A 33 -9.45 -15.71 -12.16
C ALA A 33 -8.65 -16.84 -11.50
N ARG A 34 -8.45 -17.98 -12.17
CA ARG A 34 -7.62 -19.09 -11.66
C ARG A 34 -6.19 -18.63 -11.37
N VAL A 35 -5.53 -17.98 -12.33
CA VAL A 35 -4.15 -17.49 -12.17
C VAL A 35 -4.05 -16.48 -11.02
N ALA A 36 -5.00 -15.54 -10.95
CA ALA A 36 -5.04 -14.53 -9.89
C ALA A 36 -5.26 -15.17 -8.50
N GLY A 37 -6.18 -16.13 -8.39
CA GLY A 37 -6.45 -16.86 -7.16
C GLY A 37 -5.21 -17.61 -6.66
N LEU A 38 -4.56 -18.40 -7.50
CA LEU A 38 -3.35 -19.16 -7.13
C LEU A 38 -2.22 -18.24 -6.66
N LYS A 39 -2.04 -17.08 -7.32
CA LYS A 39 -1.07 -16.08 -6.89
C LYS A 39 -1.39 -15.55 -5.49
N LEU A 40 -2.66 -15.28 -5.19
CA LEU A 40 -3.08 -14.79 -3.87
C LEU A 40 -2.93 -15.86 -2.78
N VAL A 41 -3.24 -17.13 -3.07
CA VAL A 41 -3.00 -18.24 -2.13
C VAL A 41 -1.50 -18.37 -1.82
N SER A 42 -0.65 -18.31 -2.84
CA SER A 42 0.80 -18.32 -2.64
C SER A 42 1.27 -17.15 -1.77
N GLN A 43 0.69 -15.96 -1.94
CA GLN A 43 0.99 -14.80 -1.11
C GLN A 43 0.50 -14.96 0.33
N ALA A 44 -0.73 -15.43 0.52
CA ALA A 44 -1.32 -15.63 1.85
C ALA A 44 -0.57 -16.71 2.65
N SER A 45 -0.21 -17.82 2.00
CA SER A 45 0.53 -18.93 2.63
C SER A 45 1.98 -18.59 3.00
N ALA A 46 2.56 -17.54 2.40
CA ALA A 46 3.89 -17.05 2.72
C ALA A 46 3.91 -16.02 3.87
N MET A 47 2.74 -15.67 4.43
CA MET A 47 2.66 -14.73 5.54
C MET A 47 3.12 -15.39 6.84
N LEU A 48 3.95 -14.67 7.62
CA LEU A 48 4.49 -15.13 8.90
C LEU A 48 3.40 -15.26 9.99
N GLU A 49 2.41 -14.37 9.94
CA GLU A 49 1.27 -14.34 10.86
C GLU A 49 0.08 -15.04 10.18
N TYR A 50 0.03 -16.36 10.30
CA TYR A 50 -1.14 -17.12 9.88
C TYR A 50 -2.22 -17.05 10.96
N ASP A 51 -3.37 -16.47 10.60
CA ASP A 51 -4.58 -16.48 11.43
C ASP A 51 -5.68 -17.25 10.68
N GLU A 52 -5.91 -18.49 11.13
CA GLU A 52 -6.95 -19.34 10.54
C GLU A 52 -8.34 -18.75 10.72
N GLN A 53 -8.63 -18.13 11.87
CA GLN A 53 -9.96 -17.60 12.17
C GLN A 53 -10.26 -16.40 11.28
N ALA A 54 -9.32 -15.48 11.15
CA ALA A 54 -9.45 -14.34 10.22
C ALA A 54 -9.61 -14.78 8.76
N LEU A 55 -8.93 -15.88 8.37
CA LEU A 55 -9.10 -16.46 7.04
C LEU A 55 -10.51 -17.06 6.87
N VAL A 56 -10.98 -17.85 7.84
CA VAL A 56 -12.33 -18.45 7.83
C VAL A 56 -13.40 -17.37 7.77
N ASP A 57 -13.27 -16.30 8.57
CA ASP A 57 -14.24 -15.22 8.60
C ASP A 57 -14.25 -14.45 7.26
N ALA A 58 -13.08 -14.17 6.68
CA ALA A 58 -12.99 -13.57 5.34
C ALA A 58 -13.64 -14.44 4.26
N PHE A 59 -13.52 -15.76 4.34
CA PHE A 59 -14.20 -16.68 3.42
C PHE A 59 -15.71 -16.70 3.64
N ARG A 60 -16.16 -16.73 4.89
CA ARG A 60 -17.59 -16.70 5.26
C ARG A 60 -18.27 -15.42 4.76
N GLU A 61 -17.64 -14.26 4.94
CA GLU A 61 -18.14 -12.97 4.44
C GLU A 61 -18.30 -12.94 2.91
N ASN A 62 -17.56 -13.78 2.19
CA ASN A 62 -17.61 -13.89 0.73
C ASN A 62 -18.42 -15.12 0.26
N GLY A 63 -19.29 -15.67 1.12
CA GLY A 63 -20.19 -16.76 0.77
C GLY A 63 -19.51 -18.11 0.57
N ILE A 64 -18.32 -18.31 1.14
CA ILE A 64 -17.59 -19.58 1.09
C ILE A 64 -17.47 -20.15 2.50
N GLN A 65 -18.02 -21.33 2.70
CA GLN A 65 -17.90 -22.05 3.96
C GLN A 65 -16.72 -23.03 3.89
N ILE A 66 -15.83 -22.92 4.88
CA ILE A 66 -14.77 -23.90 5.10
C ILE A 66 -15.34 -24.97 6.04
N ALA A 67 -15.60 -26.16 5.52
CA ALA A 67 -16.12 -27.28 6.29
C ALA A 67 -14.98 -28.25 6.62
N ARG A 68 -14.79 -28.53 7.91
CA ARG A 68 -13.81 -29.51 8.38
C ARG A 68 -14.54 -30.82 8.68
N GLY A 69 -14.37 -31.81 7.80
CA GLY A 69 -14.86 -33.17 8.01
C GLY A 69 -13.88 -34.01 8.84
N GLU A 70 -14.28 -35.25 9.17
CA GLU A 70 -13.43 -36.19 9.93
C GLU A 70 -12.14 -36.57 9.20
N THR A 71 -12.16 -36.59 7.87
CA THR A 71 -11.02 -37.00 7.03
C THR A 71 -10.49 -35.93 6.10
N GLU A 72 -11.29 -34.90 5.77
CA GLU A 72 -10.90 -33.88 4.78
C GLU A 72 -11.47 -32.50 5.07
N LEU A 73 -10.72 -31.48 4.66
CA LEU A 73 -11.15 -30.07 4.66
C LEU A 73 -11.72 -29.72 3.28
N SER A 74 -12.97 -29.27 3.25
CA SER A 74 -13.70 -28.95 2.01
C SER A 74 -14.16 -27.50 1.98
N LEU A 75 -14.25 -26.95 0.77
CA LEU A 75 -14.74 -25.60 0.51
C LEU A 75 -16.11 -25.68 -0.16
N VAL A 76 -17.13 -25.30 0.59
CA VAL A 76 -18.52 -25.28 0.13
C VAL A 76 -18.85 -23.86 -0.31
N ALA A 77 -19.29 -23.72 -1.56
CA ALA A 77 -19.69 -22.44 -2.14
C ALA A 77 -20.76 -22.69 -3.20
N ASP A 78 -21.79 -21.86 -3.19
CA ASP A 78 -22.82 -21.84 -4.22
C ASP A 78 -22.38 -20.95 -5.39
N GLY A 79 -22.88 -21.27 -6.59
CA GLY A 79 -22.59 -20.52 -7.82
C GLY A 79 -21.78 -21.30 -8.85
N ASP A 80 -21.49 -20.64 -9.97
CA ASP A 80 -20.70 -21.24 -11.05
C ASP A 80 -19.18 -21.20 -10.77
N GLY A 81 -18.40 -21.93 -11.58
CA GLY A 81 -16.96 -22.01 -11.37
C GLY A 81 -16.19 -20.69 -11.52
N LEU A 82 -16.75 -19.67 -12.19
CA LEU A 82 -16.16 -18.34 -12.30
C LEU A 82 -16.50 -17.50 -11.06
N GLU A 83 -17.75 -17.53 -10.61
CA GLU A 83 -18.24 -16.87 -9.41
C GLU A 83 -17.49 -17.34 -8.17
N ILE A 84 -17.37 -18.66 -7.98
CA ILE A 84 -16.62 -19.26 -6.87
C ILE A 84 -15.19 -18.70 -6.83
N ARG A 85 -14.48 -18.64 -7.97
CA ARG A 85 -13.11 -18.11 -7.99
C ARG A 85 -13.04 -16.62 -7.67
N ARG A 86 -14.03 -15.82 -8.11
CA ARG A 86 -14.09 -14.39 -7.77
C ARG A 86 -14.24 -14.20 -6.27
N ASN A 87 -15.11 -15.00 -5.64
CA ASN A 87 -15.34 -14.95 -4.20
C ASN A 87 -14.09 -15.38 -3.42
N VAL A 88 -13.39 -16.43 -3.87
CA VAL A 88 -12.08 -16.83 -3.28
C VAL A 88 -11.05 -15.70 -3.39
N ILE A 89 -10.96 -15.03 -4.54
CA ILE A 89 -10.04 -13.90 -4.72
C ILE A 89 -10.39 -12.74 -3.77
N ALA A 90 -11.68 -12.44 -3.61
CA ALA A 90 -12.15 -11.40 -2.72
C ALA A 90 -11.81 -11.72 -1.26
N ALA A 91 -12.11 -12.94 -0.81
CA ALA A 91 -11.78 -13.43 0.53
C ALA A 91 -10.27 -13.33 0.82
N LEU A 92 -9.43 -13.83 -0.09
CA LEU A 92 -7.97 -13.75 0.07
C LEU A 92 -7.46 -12.31 0.12
N ARG A 93 -8.06 -11.38 -0.63
CA ARG A 93 -7.69 -9.96 -0.55
C ARG A 93 -8.08 -9.33 0.79
N THR A 94 -9.28 -9.65 1.29
CA THR A 94 -9.75 -9.19 2.61
C THR A 94 -8.82 -9.67 3.70
N TYR A 95 -8.41 -10.94 3.66
CA TYR A 95 -7.45 -11.52 4.58
C TYR A 95 -6.05 -10.84 4.49
N ILE A 96 -5.48 -10.68 3.29
CA ILE A 96 -4.11 -10.16 3.13
C ILE A 96 -3.98 -8.66 3.46
N ARG A 97 -5.04 -7.87 3.23
CA ARG A 97 -4.97 -6.40 3.25
C ARG A 97 -4.51 -5.81 4.60
N PRO A 98 -5.08 -6.19 5.76
CA PRO A 98 -4.65 -5.65 7.05
C PRO A 98 -3.17 -5.89 7.33
N HIS A 99 -2.66 -7.10 7.04
CA HIS A 99 -1.24 -7.43 7.25
C HIS A 99 -0.31 -6.63 6.34
N ARG A 100 -0.71 -6.37 5.09
CA ARG A 100 0.05 -5.48 4.20
C ARG A 100 0.00 -4.03 4.62
N GLU A 101 -1.10 -3.56 5.20
CA GLU A 101 -1.19 -2.21 5.73
C GLU A 101 -0.27 -2.01 6.93
N ALA A 102 -0.17 -2.99 7.82
CA ALA A 102 0.78 -2.99 8.93
C ALA A 102 2.24 -2.93 8.41
N GLN A 103 2.61 -3.85 7.51
CA GLN A 103 3.94 -3.86 6.88
C GLN A 103 4.24 -2.55 6.12
N ARG A 104 3.27 -2.00 5.39
CA ARG A 104 3.43 -0.73 4.68
C ARG A 104 3.65 0.43 5.65
N ARG A 105 2.90 0.49 6.75
CA ARG A 105 3.08 1.53 7.78
C ARG A 105 4.47 1.42 8.41
N GLU A 106 4.91 0.21 8.72
CA GLU A 106 6.23 -0.06 9.28
C GLU A 106 7.35 0.32 8.30
N ALA A 107 7.23 -0.06 7.03
CA ALA A 107 8.17 0.35 5.98
C ALA A 107 8.24 1.87 5.83
N ILE A 108 7.10 2.58 5.89
CA ILE A 108 7.06 4.05 5.87
C ILE A 108 7.75 4.63 7.12
N ARG A 109 7.50 4.05 8.31
CA ARG A 109 8.16 4.47 9.56
C ARG A 109 9.67 4.27 9.48
N ALA A 110 10.14 3.12 9.02
CA ALA A 110 11.56 2.82 8.85
C ALA A 110 12.21 3.75 7.82
N TYR A 111 11.54 3.99 6.69
CA TYR A 111 12.00 4.94 5.69
C TYR A 111 12.10 6.37 6.25
N ASN A 112 11.10 6.81 7.02
CA ASN A 112 11.11 8.13 7.66
C ASN A 112 12.14 8.24 8.79
N ALA A 113 12.43 7.14 9.51
CA ALA A 113 13.48 7.10 10.53
C ALA A 113 14.88 7.13 9.91
N ALA A 114 15.08 6.44 8.78
CA ALA A 114 16.34 6.41 8.05
C ALA A 114 16.66 7.74 7.34
N ARG A 115 15.64 8.56 7.04
CA ARG A 115 15.83 9.86 6.40
C ARG A 115 15.86 10.96 7.46
N PRO A 116 16.97 11.71 7.64
CA PRO A 116 16.95 12.88 8.50
C PRO A 116 15.86 13.82 8.02
N SER A 117 14.87 14.08 8.88
CA SER A 117 13.73 14.92 8.51
C SER A 117 14.22 16.32 8.16
N LYS A 118 13.53 17.02 7.25
CA LYS A 118 13.86 18.42 6.94
C LYS A 118 13.92 19.28 8.22
N ALA A 119 13.16 18.92 9.25
CA ALA A 119 13.21 19.56 10.56
C ALA A 119 14.52 19.27 11.31
N LYS A 120 14.97 18.01 11.36
CA LYS A 120 16.26 17.62 11.97
C LYS A 120 17.43 18.29 11.26
N PHE A 121 17.44 18.27 9.92
CA PHE A 121 18.47 18.95 9.13
C PHE A 121 18.49 20.47 9.36
N ARG A 122 17.32 21.12 9.42
CA ARG A 122 17.22 22.55 9.75
C ARG A 122 17.69 22.84 11.18
N ALA A 123 17.34 21.99 12.14
CA ALA A 123 17.78 22.13 13.52
C ALA A 123 19.30 21.99 13.66
N GLU A 124 19.89 20.99 13.00
CA GLU A 124 21.35 20.79 12.94
C GLU A 124 22.06 21.98 12.28
N ARG A 125 21.55 22.51 11.16
CA ARG A 125 22.12 23.72 10.57
C ARG A 125 21.98 24.95 11.46
N ARG A 126 20.86 25.13 12.15
CA ARG A 126 20.70 26.22 13.13
C ARG A 126 21.70 26.09 14.28
N ALA A 127 21.89 24.88 14.80
CA ALA A 127 22.86 24.61 15.85
C ALA A 127 24.29 24.91 15.40
N GLN A 128 24.65 24.58 14.16
CA GLN A 128 25.96 24.90 13.60
C GLN A 128 26.18 26.41 13.39
N LEU A 129 25.17 27.13 12.87
CA LEU A 129 25.25 28.58 12.74
C LEU A 129 25.39 29.27 14.10
N ALA A 130 24.64 28.80 15.10
CA ALA A 130 24.78 29.27 16.49
C ALA A 130 26.16 28.96 17.07
N ALA A 131 26.72 27.77 16.81
CA ALA A 131 28.08 27.40 17.24
C ALA A 131 29.18 28.26 16.57
N MET A 132 28.91 28.78 15.37
CA MET A 132 29.76 29.76 14.70
C MET A 132 29.57 31.20 15.22
N GLY A 133 28.73 31.39 16.25
CA GLY A 133 28.42 32.69 16.84
C GLY A 133 27.42 33.53 16.05
N ILE A 134 26.74 32.96 15.06
CA ILE A 134 25.74 33.67 14.26
C ILE A 134 24.41 33.67 15.03
N ASP A 135 24.03 34.82 15.55
CA ASP A 135 22.69 35.04 16.11
C ASP A 135 21.68 35.19 14.97
N LEU A 136 20.84 34.17 14.80
CA LEU A 136 19.83 34.10 13.76
C LEU A 136 18.69 35.11 13.96
N ALA A 137 18.41 35.54 15.20
CA ALA A 137 17.40 36.56 15.48
C ALA A 137 17.93 37.92 15.02
N ARG A 138 19.15 38.25 15.44
CA ARG A 138 19.86 39.46 15.01
C ARG A 138 20.04 39.51 13.49
N PHE A 139 20.40 38.38 12.86
CA PHE A 139 20.54 38.29 11.40
C PHE A 139 19.23 38.61 10.69
N ARG A 140 18.11 38.07 11.19
CA ARG A 140 16.80 38.32 10.59
C ARG A 140 16.36 39.77 10.74
N GLU A 141 16.57 40.38 11.91
CA GLU A 141 16.35 41.81 12.12
C GLU A 141 17.14 42.67 11.13
N VAL A 142 18.42 42.33 10.89
CA VAL A 142 19.27 43.04 9.93
C VAL A 142 18.77 42.87 8.49
N CYS A 143 18.39 41.66 8.08
CA CYS A 143 17.80 41.41 6.77
C CYS A 143 16.50 42.18 6.58
N ASP A 144 15.60 42.15 7.57
CA ASP A 144 14.33 42.87 7.52
C ASP A 144 14.57 44.38 7.40
N VAL A 145 15.57 44.94 8.09
CA VAL A 145 15.96 46.35 7.93
C VAL A 145 16.48 46.62 6.51
N ILE A 146 17.38 45.80 5.97
CA ILE A 146 17.93 45.96 4.60
C ILE A 146 16.83 45.89 3.55
N ASP A 147 15.90 44.94 3.66
CA ASP A 147 14.78 44.77 2.72
C ASP A 147 13.74 45.88 2.87
N SER A 148 13.56 46.42 4.07
CA SER A 148 12.71 47.59 4.35
C SER A 148 13.38 48.91 3.96
N THR A 149 14.69 48.91 3.70
CA THR A 149 15.41 50.10 3.26
C THR A 149 15.12 50.29 1.76
N PRO A 150 14.41 51.36 1.35
CA PRO A 150 14.15 51.58 -0.07
C PRO A 150 15.50 51.72 -0.78
N SER A 151 15.74 50.87 -1.76
CA SER A 151 16.99 50.91 -2.52
C SER A 151 17.20 52.31 -3.08
N GLN A 152 18.26 53.01 -2.66
CA GLN A 152 18.68 54.28 -3.27
C GLN A 152 19.24 54.07 -4.70
N ARG A 153 18.60 53.21 -5.52
CA ARG A 153 18.69 53.33 -6.97
C ARG A 153 17.75 54.46 -7.38
N GLN A 154 18.21 55.66 -7.08
CA GLN A 154 17.78 56.91 -7.68
C GLN A 154 17.78 56.69 -9.21
N ARG A 155 16.61 56.39 -9.79
CA ARG A 155 16.40 56.51 -11.22
C ARG A 155 16.67 57.97 -11.54
N GLN A 156 17.88 58.27 -12.03
CA GLN A 156 18.10 59.51 -12.76
C GLN A 156 17.05 59.54 -13.87
N ARG A 157 16.05 60.41 -13.73
CA ARG A 157 15.14 60.72 -14.82
C ARG A 157 16.04 61.24 -15.95
N ARG A 158 16.12 60.50 -17.05
CA ARG A 158 16.71 61.04 -18.29
C ARG A 158 15.96 62.35 -18.57
N GLY A 159 16.70 63.45 -18.60
CA GLY A 159 16.18 64.73 -19.08
C GLY A 159 15.67 64.60 -20.52
N PRO A 160 14.90 65.58 -21.01
CA PRO A 160 14.30 65.48 -22.32
C PRO A 160 15.40 65.40 -23.38
N VAL A 161 15.23 64.47 -24.32
CA VAL A 161 16.03 64.44 -25.55
C VAL A 161 15.62 65.69 -26.33
N ILE A 162 16.59 66.58 -26.58
CA ILE A 162 16.44 67.71 -27.49
C ILE A 162 16.87 67.20 -28.87
N ASP A 163 16.04 67.49 -29.88
CA ASP A 163 16.25 67.14 -31.30
C ASP A 163 17.58 67.64 -31.87
#